data_AF-A0A848V346-F1
#
_entry.id   AF-A0A848V346-F1
#
_cell.length_a   1.000
_cell.length_b   1.000
_cell.length_c   1.000
_cell.angle_alpha   90.00
_cell.angle_beta   90.00
_cell.angle_gamma   90.00
#
_symmetry.space_group_name_H-M   'P 1'
#
loop_
_entity.id
_entity.type
_entity.pdbx_description
1 polymer ?
#
loop_
_entity_poly.entity_id
_entity_poly.type
_entity_poly.pdbx_seq_one_letter_code
_entity_poly.pdbx_strand_id
1 'polypeptide(L)'
;MLMNGETLFIHVPKVGGMSVTAWLLNNLDGQIFLSVPETARDHARGTLEFDDIEPRLNFLPGGRHERISPALTKCTKWQIGKPKRIFVLVRPAYDLIRSYFQYCQKPKIAARMSKKVKLAGDLKLARAGDFPDFARNCTILGKNPERMLGYYNCADPTIALDIIPLEHASEYLARQFGAHENYGRLKMPRRNASKEKMDFDPVAQEIIARRFSELQSIYDQAVASWSSGLTE
;
A
#
# COMPACT_ATOMS: atom_id res chain seq x y z
N MET A 1 -3.15 -6.89 -3.45
CA MET A 1 -2.21 -7.77 -2.73
C MET A 1 -1.46 -8.63 -3.74
N LEU A 2 -0.25 -9.06 -3.43
CA LEU A 2 0.59 -9.91 -4.30
C LEU A 2 1.20 -11.03 -3.45
N MET A 3 1.22 -12.27 -3.96
CA MET A 3 1.75 -13.43 -3.27
C MET A 3 2.70 -14.22 -4.17
N ASN A 4 3.79 -14.75 -3.60
CA ASN A 4 4.72 -15.64 -4.28
C ASN A 4 5.17 -16.78 -3.34
N GLY A 5 4.32 -17.79 -3.17
CA GLY A 5 4.57 -19.01 -2.37
C GLY A 5 4.75 -18.80 -0.86
N GLU A 6 5.78 -18.06 -0.47
CA GLU A 6 6.17 -17.84 0.92
C GLU A 6 5.85 -16.44 1.44
N THR A 7 5.78 -15.44 0.55
CA THR A 7 5.62 -14.04 0.94
C THR A 7 4.37 -13.40 0.36
N LEU A 8 3.58 -12.77 1.24
CA LEU A 8 2.39 -12.00 0.91
C LEU A 8 2.63 -10.50 1.12
N PHE A 9 2.53 -9.71 0.06
CA PHE A 9 2.53 -8.26 0.11
C PHE A 9 1.11 -7.69 0.20
N ILE A 10 0.82 -6.93 1.26
CA ILE A 10 -0.44 -6.20 1.43
C ILE A 10 -0.30 -4.74 0.98
N HIS A 11 -1.03 -4.40 -0.08
CA HIS A 11 -1.03 -3.06 -0.64
C HIS A 11 -1.99 -2.14 0.13
N VAL A 12 -1.47 -1.47 1.17
CA VAL A 12 -2.20 -0.41 1.87
C VAL A 12 -2.37 0.82 0.96
N PRO A 13 -3.54 1.49 0.95
CA PRO A 13 -3.72 2.71 0.16
C PRO A 13 -2.65 3.76 0.48
N LYS A 14 -2.14 4.43 -0.57
CA LYS A 14 -1.39 5.70 -0.44
C LYS A 14 -0.02 5.63 0.25
N VAL A 15 0.50 4.44 0.50
CA VAL A 15 1.86 4.19 1.04
C VAL A 15 2.86 3.74 -0.03
N GLY A 16 2.74 4.19 -1.27
CA GLY A 16 3.67 3.79 -2.34
C GLY A 16 3.49 2.36 -2.87
N GLY A 17 2.41 1.65 -2.47
CA GLY A 17 2.22 0.24 -2.82
C GLY A 17 2.13 -0.07 -4.32
N MET A 18 1.79 0.90 -5.19
CA MET A 18 1.83 0.68 -6.65
C MET A 18 3.27 0.47 -7.15
N SER A 19 4.22 1.26 -6.66
CA SER A 19 5.63 1.14 -7.04
C SER A 19 6.21 -0.18 -6.56
N VAL A 20 5.88 -0.59 -5.33
CA VAL A 20 6.27 -1.90 -4.81
C VAL A 20 5.60 -3.04 -5.58
N THR A 21 4.32 -2.92 -5.95
CA THR A 21 3.65 -3.96 -6.74
C THR A 21 4.34 -4.14 -8.10
N ALA A 22 4.62 -3.04 -8.81
CA ALA A 22 5.33 -3.10 -10.09
C ALA A 22 6.73 -3.71 -9.90
N TRP A 23 7.46 -3.30 -8.86
CA TRP A 23 8.77 -3.87 -8.55
C TRP A 23 8.70 -5.38 -8.30
N LEU A 24 7.79 -5.85 -7.45
CA LEU A 24 7.64 -7.27 -7.12
C LEU A 24 7.27 -8.11 -8.35
N LEU A 25 6.36 -7.62 -9.21
CA LEU A 25 5.98 -8.31 -10.44
C LEU A 25 7.19 -8.58 -11.34
N ASN A 26 8.13 -7.63 -11.39
CA ASN A 26 9.28 -7.68 -12.28
C ASN A 26 10.54 -8.30 -11.67
N ASN A 27 10.59 -8.54 -10.35
CA ASN A 27 11.81 -9.01 -9.67
C ASN A 27 11.63 -10.32 -8.87
N LEU A 28 10.40 -10.76 -8.60
CA LEU A 28 10.19 -12.01 -7.86
C LEU A 28 10.32 -13.23 -8.78
N ASP A 29 10.85 -14.34 -8.28
CA ASP A 29 10.92 -15.61 -9.03
C ASP A 29 9.62 -16.42 -8.91
N GLY A 30 9.46 -17.49 -9.68
CA GLY A 30 8.34 -18.43 -9.51
C GLY A 30 6.96 -17.90 -9.92
N GLN A 31 5.91 -18.54 -9.39
CA GLN A 31 4.51 -18.20 -9.69
C GLN A 31 4.03 -17.02 -8.85
N ILE A 32 3.52 -15.99 -9.50
CA ILE A 32 3.04 -14.78 -8.85
C ILE A 32 1.53 -14.73 -8.89
N PHE A 33 0.89 -14.52 -7.75
CA PHE A 33 -0.55 -14.38 -7.64
C PHE A 33 -0.90 -12.94 -7.28
N LEU A 34 -1.57 -12.23 -8.18
CA LEU A 34 -1.95 -10.84 -8.02
C LEU A 34 -3.47 -10.72 -7.89
N SER A 35 -3.95 -10.25 -6.74
CA SER A 35 -5.37 -9.97 -6.57
C SER A 35 -5.70 -8.51 -6.90
N VAL A 36 -6.52 -8.34 -7.93
CA VAL A 36 -6.99 -7.05 -8.46
C VAL A 36 -8.38 -7.20 -9.08
N PRO A 37 -9.14 -6.10 -9.24
CA PRO A 37 -10.40 -6.12 -9.99
C PRO A 37 -10.16 -6.45 -11.46
N GLU A 38 -11.14 -7.07 -12.12
CA GLU A 38 -11.07 -7.39 -13.56
C GLU A 38 -10.68 -6.18 -14.40
N THR A 39 -11.34 -5.03 -14.13
CA THR A 39 -11.09 -3.75 -14.79
C THR A 39 -9.69 -3.16 -14.58
N ALA A 40 -8.86 -3.80 -13.75
CA ALA A 40 -7.50 -3.36 -13.44
C ALA A 40 -6.43 -4.36 -13.91
N ARG A 41 -6.81 -5.49 -14.54
CA ARG A 41 -5.86 -6.49 -15.04
C ARG A 41 -4.98 -5.93 -16.15
N ASP A 42 -5.57 -5.28 -17.16
CA ASP A 42 -4.80 -4.71 -18.28
C ASP A 42 -3.85 -3.61 -17.82
N HIS A 43 -4.27 -2.82 -16.84
CA HIS A 43 -3.38 -1.84 -16.22
C HIS A 43 -2.20 -2.50 -15.49
N ALA A 44 -2.41 -3.66 -14.86
CA ALA A 44 -1.33 -4.40 -14.22
C ALA A 44 -0.39 -5.05 -15.26
N ARG A 45 -0.94 -5.59 -16.36
CA ARG A 45 -0.14 -6.09 -17.49
C ARG A 45 0.75 -5.00 -18.10
N GLY A 46 0.21 -3.78 -18.24
CA GLY A 46 0.99 -2.63 -18.70
C GLY A 46 2.08 -2.14 -17.73
N THR A 47 2.28 -2.79 -16.58
CA THR A 47 3.44 -2.55 -15.67
C THR A 47 4.48 -3.66 -15.71
N LEU A 48 4.28 -4.66 -16.57
CA LEU A 48 5.27 -5.70 -16.84
C LEU A 48 6.27 -5.12 -17.86
N GLU A 49 7.54 -5.14 -17.50
CA GLU A 49 8.64 -4.63 -18.33
C GLU A 49 9.34 -5.77 -19.07
N PHE A 50 8.94 -7.02 -18.81
CA PHE A 50 9.58 -8.20 -19.36
C PHE A 50 8.58 -9.31 -19.70
N ASP A 51 8.77 -9.92 -20.86
CA ASP A 51 7.84 -10.88 -21.47
C ASP A 51 7.72 -12.19 -20.68
N ASP A 52 8.77 -12.57 -19.95
CA ASP A 52 8.80 -13.80 -19.14
C ASP A 52 7.91 -13.72 -17.90
N ILE A 53 7.37 -12.55 -17.55
CA ILE A 53 6.53 -12.38 -16.36
C ILE A 53 5.10 -12.84 -16.58
N GLU A 54 4.51 -12.53 -17.74
CA GLU A 54 3.10 -12.84 -18.00
C GLU A 54 2.77 -14.34 -17.85
N PRO A 55 3.59 -15.29 -18.34
CA PRO A 55 3.36 -16.72 -18.16
C PRO A 55 3.34 -17.20 -16.69
N ARG A 56 3.89 -16.42 -15.77
CA ARG A 56 3.97 -16.73 -14.33
C ARG A 56 2.95 -15.97 -13.49
N LEU A 57 2.22 -15.04 -14.11
CA LEU A 57 1.29 -14.14 -13.44
C LEU A 57 -0.13 -14.69 -13.44
N ASN A 58 -0.63 -15.01 -12.26
CA ASN A 58 -1.98 -15.47 -12.02
C ASN A 58 -2.84 -14.36 -11.43
N PHE A 59 -3.88 -13.94 -12.16
CA PHE A 59 -4.84 -12.97 -11.66
C PHE A 59 -5.93 -13.61 -10.82
N LEU A 60 -6.06 -13.14 -9.57
CA LEU A 60 -7.15 -13.55 -8.69
C LEU A 60 -8.22 -12.45 -8.61
N PRO A 61 -9.51 -12.78 -8.65
CA PRO A 61 -10.57 -11.80 -8.46
C PRO A 61 -10.47 -11.17 -7.06
N GLY A 62 -10.52 -9.83 -7.00
CA GLY A 62 -10.43 -9.14 -5.72
C GLY A 62 -10.28 -7.64 -5.76
N GLY A 63 -10.01 -7.08 -4.58
CA GLY A 63 -9.63 -5.70 -4.38
C GLY A 63 -8.11 -5.51 -4.38
N ARG A 64 -7.67 -4.34 -4.84
CA ARG A 64 -6.26 -3.94 -4.73
C ARG A 64 -5.80 -3.82 -3.27
N HIS A 65 -6.69 -3.30 -2.43
CA HIS A 65 -6.44 -2.93 -1.02
C HIS A 65 -7.18 -3.87 -0.08
N GLU A 66 -6.77 -5.13 -0.07
CA GLU A 66 -7.31 -6.13 0.85
C GLU A 66 -6.56 -6.11 2.17
N ARG A 67 -7.31 -6.28 3.25
CA ARG A 67 -6.77 -6.41 4.61
C ARG A 67 -6.16 -7.80 4.79
N ILE A 68 -5.33 -7.98 5.82
CA ILE A 68 -4.59 -9.24 6.05
C ILE A 68 -5.53 -10.44 6.15
N SER A 69 -6.55 -10.39 7.03
CA SER A 69 -7.45 -11.53 7.23
C SER A 69 -8.18 -11.95 5.93
N PRO A 70 -8.85 -11.04 5.18
CA PRO A 70 -9.43 -11.38 3.87
C PRO A 70 -8.41 -11.92 2.84
N ALA A 71 -7.19 -11.40 2.85
CA ALA A 71 -6.12 -11.86 1.96
C ALA A 71 -5.73 -13.32 2.28
N LEU A 72 -5.58 -13.66 3.56
CA LEU A 72 -5.29 -15.03 3.99
C LEU A 72 -6.42 -16.00 3.64
N THR A 73 -7.69 -15.60 3.84
CA THR A 73 -8.85 -16.40 3.41
C THR A 73 -8.79 -16.72 1.91
N LYS A 74 -8.29 -15.79 1.09
CA LYS A 74 -8.10 -16.04 -0.34
C LYS A 74 -6.96 -16.99 -0.62
N CYS A 75 -5.82 -16.86 0.04
CA CYS A 75 -4.72 -17.80 -0.14
C CYS A 75 -5.19 -19.24 0.10
N THR A 76 -6.01 -19.47 1.14
CA THR A 76 -6.67 -20.76 1.40
C THR A 76 -7.65 -21.14 0.29
N LYS A 77 -8.59 -20.25 -0.08
CA LYS A 77 -9.61 -20.51 -1.11
C LYS A 77 -9.00 -20.92 -2.45
N TRP A 78 -7.89 -20.30 -2.84
CA TRP A 78 -7.23 -20.50 -4.12
C TRP A 78 -6.06 -21.50 -4.05
N GLN A 79 -5.87 -22.18 -2.91
CA GLN A 79 -4.83 -23.19 -2.72
C GLN A 79 -3.41 -22.68 -3.05
N ILE A 80 -3.12 -21.41 -2.78
CA ILE A 80 -1.82 -20.77 -3.06
C ILE A 80 -0.77 -21.14 -1.99
N GLY A 81 -1.23 -21.74 -0.89
CA GLY A 81 -0.41 -22.01 0.29
C GLY A 81 -0.47 -20.88 1.31
N LYS A 82 -0.06 -21.20 2.53
CA LYS A 82 0.02 -20.25 3.63
C LYS A 82 1.33 -19.48 3.54
N PRO A 83 1.31 -18.13 3.52
CA PRO A 83 2.57 -17.38 3.56
C PRO A 83 3.29 -17.62 4.88
N LYS A 84 4.61 -17.75 4.81
CA LYS A 84 5.49 -17.71 5.99
C LYS A 84 5.65 -16.28 6.49
N ARG A 85 5.51 -15.30 5.59
CA ARG A 85 5.72 -13.89 5.88
C ARG A 85 4.72 -13.00 5.15
N ILE A 86 4.26 -11.97 5.85
CA ILE A 86 3.52 -10.86 5.31
C ILE A 86 4.38 -9.62 5.48
N PHE A 87 4.42 -8.76 4.46
CA PHE A 87 4.95 -7.42 4.66
C PHE A 87 4.00 -6.36 4.12
N VAL A 88 3.99 -5.23 4.80
CA VAL A 88 3.11 -4.10 4.54
C VAL A 88 3.90 -2.81 4.67
N LEU A 89 3.53 -1.79 3.89
CA LEU A 89 4.13 -0.46 4.05
C LEU A 89 3.29 0.42 4.97
N VAL A 90 3.96 1.27 5.73
CA VAL A 90 3.36 2.32 6.54
C VAL A 90 4.00 3.68 6.21
N ARG A 91 3.27 4.76 6.51
CA ARG A 91 3.66 6.14 6.25
C ARG A 91 3.15 7.01 7.42
N PRO A 92 3.81 8.13 7.79
CA PRO A 92 3.26 9.00 8.82
C PRO A 92 1.83 9.43 8.48
N ALA A 93 0.96 9.52 9.49
CA ALA A 93 -0.47 9.75 9.28
C ALA A 93 -0.74 11.05 8.50
N TYR A 94 -0.03 12.14 8.85
CA TYR A 94 -0.13 13.41 8.14
C TYR A 94 0.14 13.27 6.64
N ASP A 95 1.23 12.59 6.35
CA ASP A 95 1.76 12.38 5.01
C ASP A 95 0.86 11.48 4.16
N LEU A 96 0.20 10.50 4.82
CA LEU A 96 -0.83 9.65 4.23
C LEU A 96 -2.06 10.47 3.82
N ILE A 97 -2.61 11.28 4.73
CA ILE A 97 -3.80 12.10 4.48
C ILE A 97 -3.52 13.17 3.43
N ARG A 98 -2.38 13.85 3.53
CA ARG A 98 -1.92 14.80 2.50
C ARG A 98 -1.84 14.15 1.12
N SER A 99 -1.24 12.96 1.04
CA SER A 99 -1.16 12.23 -0.24
C SER A 99 -2.53 11.81 -0.77
N TYR A 100 -3.51 11.54 0.11
CA TYR A 100 -4.86 11.21 -0.28
C TYR A 100 -5.62 12.45 -0.79
N PHE A 101 -5.52 13.58 -0.09
CA PHE A 101 -6.06 14.88 -0.51
C PHE A 101 -5.61 15.25 -1.93
N GLN A 102 -4.30 15.30 -2.17
CA GLN A 102 -3.72 15.58 -3.49
C GLN A 102 -4.16 14.58 -4.55
N TYR A 103 -4.39 13.32 -4.17
CA TYR A 103 -4.88 12.30 -5.09
C TYR A 103 -6.33 12.56 -5.52
N CYS A 104 -7.20 12.98 -4.60
CA CYS A 104 -8.59 13.33 -4.89
C CYS A 104 -8.72 14.56 -5.79
N GLN A 105 -7.74 15.47 -5.76
CA GLN A 105 -7.70 16.66 -6.62
C GLN A 105 -7.37 16.36 -8.09
N LYS A 106 -6.75 15.21 -8.40
CA LYS A 106 -6.35 14.89 -9.78
C LYS A 106 -7.57 14.74 -10.69
N PRO A 107 -7.64 15.41 -11.86
CA PRO A 107 -8.80 15.39 -12.75
C PRO A 107 -9.26 13.97 -13.12
N LYS A 108 -8.31 13.12 -13.52
CA LYS A 108 -8.58 11.71 -13.87
C LYS A 108 -9.14 10.89 -12.71
N ILE A 109 -8.75 11.22 -11.47
CA ILE A 109 -9.22 10.53 -10.28
C ILE A 109 -10.63 10.97 -9.95
N ALA A 110 -10.89 12.28 -10.00
CA ALA A 110 -12.22 12.81 -9.78
C ALA A 110 -13.24 12.27 -10.81
N ALA A 111 -12.87 12.18 -12.09
CA ALA A 111 -13.72 11.57 -13.12
C ALA A 111 -14.02 10.08 -12.86
N ARG A 112 -13.06 9.35 -12.30
CA ARG A 112 -13.21 7.93 -11.95
C ARG A 112 -14.03 7.71 -10.67
N MET A 113 -13.84 8.57 -9.67
CA MET A 113 -14.42 8.41 -8.33
C MET A 113 -15.79 9.08 -8.20
N SER A 114 -16.15 10.04 -9.06
CA SER A 114 -17.49 10.65 -9.10
C SER A 114 -18.61 9.62 -9.35
N LYS A 115 -18.29 8.55 -10.08
CA LYS A 115 -19.19 7.41 -10.33
C LYS A 115 -19.41 6.51 -9.10
N LYS A 116 -18.69 6.74 -7.99
CA LYS A 116 -18.75 5.93 -6.77
C LYS A 116 -19.32 6.74 -5.62
N VAL A 117 -20.59 6.51 -5.28
CA VAL A 117 -21.34 7.25 -4.24
C VAL A 117 -20.54 7.40 -2.94
N LYS A 118 -19.90 6.32 -2.46
CA LYS A 118 -19.12 6.31 -1.20
C LYS A 118 -17.88 7.20 -1.20
N LEU A 119 -17.41 7.67 -2.35
CA LEU A 119 -16.18 8.45 -2.50
C LEU A 119 -16.45 9.89 -2.96
N ALA A 120 -17.70 10.22 -3.29
CA ALA A 120 -18.08 11.55 -3.74
C ALA A 120 -17.86 12.62 -2.66
N GLY A 121 -18.04 12.27 -1.37
CA GLY A 121 -17.78 13.15 -0.24
C GLY A 121 -16.33 13.62 -0.18
N ASP A 122 -15.37 12.68 -0.18
CA ASP A 122 -13.94 13.02 -0.16
C ASP A 122 -13.52 13.87 -1.37
N LEU A 123 -14.07 13.59 -2.55
CA LEU A 123 -13.79 14.40 -3.75
C LEU A 123 -14.29 15.84 -3.60
N LYS A 124 -15.50 16.02 -3.05
CA LYS A 124 -16.08 17.34 -2.81
C LYS A 124 -15.21 18.13 -1.83
N LEU A 125 -14.85 17.50 -0.71
CA LEU A 125 -13.97 18.08 0.30
C LEU A 125 -12.61 18.48 -0.30
N ALA A 126 -11.96 17.57 -1.04
CA ALA A 126 -10.63 17.84 -1.60
C ALA A 126 -10.63 18.97 -2.65
N ARG A 127 -11.72 19.09 -3.42
CA ARG A 127 -11.88 20.14 -4.44
C ARG A 127 -12.21 21.51 -3.85
N ALA A 128 -12.73 21.57 -2.64
CA ALA A 128 -12.92 22.84 -1.93
C ALA A 128 -11.57 23.50 -1.57
N GLY A 129 -10.47 22.73 -1.58
CA GLY A 129 -9.11 23.25 -1.33
C GLY A 129 -8.75 23.39 0.14
N ASP A 130 -9.69 23.14 1.06
CA ASP A 130 -9.47 23.22 2.51
C ASP A 130 -8.92 21.88 3.04
N PHE A 131 -7.62 21.86 3.33
CA PHE A 131 -6.96 20.65 3.84
C PHE A 131 -7.35 20.33 5.29
N PRO A 132 -7.43 21.27 6.24
CA PRO A 132 -7.99 21.02 7.57
C PRO A 132 -9.40 20.41 7.56
N ASP A 133 -10.31 20.94 6.73
CA ASP A 133 -11.68 20.40 6.64
C ASP A 133 -11.70 18.99 6.03
N PHE A 134 -10.89 18.76 4.99
CA PHE A 134 -10.68 17.41 4.48
C PHE A 134 -10.12 16.47 5.54
N ALA A 135 -9.10 16.89 6.29
CA ALA A 135 -8.49 16.12 7.37
C ALA A 135 -9.47 15.80 8.49
N ARG A 136 -10.49 16.63 8.72
CA ARG A 136 -11.56 16.41 9.71
C ARG A 136 -12.62 15.41 9.24
N ASN A 137 -12.91 15.38 7.95
CA ASN A 137 -14.10 14.70 7.43
C ASN A 137 -13.81 13.51 6.50
N CYS A 138 -12.59 13.37 5.99
CA CYS A 138 -12.28 12.34 5.00
C CYS A 138 -12.39 10.92 5.57
N THR A 139 -12.66 9.98 4.65
CA THR A 139 -12.53 8.54 4.87
C THR A 139 -11.53 7.98 3.85
N ILE A 140 -10.46 7.30 4.28
CA ILE A 140 -9.41 6.87 3.34
C ILE A 140 -9.95 5.81 2.38
N LEU A 141 -10.29 6.20 1.15
CA LEU A 141 -10.99 5.36 0.17
C LEU A 141 -12.24 4.68 0.76
N GLY A 142 -13.08 5.46 1.45
CA GLY A 142 -14.33 4.98 2.05
C GLY A 142 -14.12 4.12 3.30
N LYS A 143 -12.93 4.18 3.93
CA LYS A 143 -12.60 3.48 5.17
C LYS A 143 -12.35 4.49 6.27
N ASN A 144 -13.02 4.28 7.40
CA ASN A 144 -12.71 4.98 8.64
C ASN A 144 -11.34 4.55 9.16
N PRO A 145 -10.67 5.38 9.99
CA PRO A 145 -9.34 5.09 10.54
C PRO A 145 -9.22 3.68 11.13
N GLU A 146 -10.16 3.26 11.97
CA GLU A 146 -10.19 1.92 12.60
C GLU A 146 -10.13 0.77 11.59
N ARG A 147 -10.77 0.92 10.42
CA ARG A 147 -10.75 -0.12 9.38
C ARG A 147 -9.39 -0.25 8.71
N MET A 148 -8.51 0.75 8.83
CA MET A 148 -7.14 0.69 8.33
C MET A 148 -6.26 -0.20 9.22
N LEU A 149 -6.58 -0.39 10.49
CA LEU A 149 -5.80 -1.25 11.39
C LEU A 149 -5.77 -2.71 10.92
N GLY A 150 -6.80 -3.16 10.21
CA GLY A 150 -6.84 -4.50 9.62
C GLY A 150 -5.79 -4.76 8.52
N TYR A 151 -5.05 -3.74 8.07
CA TYR A 151 -3.87 -3.94 7.22
C TYR A 151 -2.60 -4.27 8.03
N TYR A 152 -2.61 -4.05 9.34
CA TYR A 152 -1.44 -4.11 10.23
C TYR A 152 -1.62 -5.11 11.37
N ASN A 153 -2.66 -5.95 11.31
CA ASN A 153 -2.95 -6.96 12.32
C ASN A 153 -3.02 -8.34 11.66
N CYS A 154 -2.11 -9.23 12.07
CA CYS A 154 -2.12 -10.65 11.75
C CYS A 154 -2.41 -11.46 13.01
N ALA A 155 -3.55 -12.14 13.05
CA ALA A 155 -3.95 -12.96 14.19
C ALA A 155 -3.23 -14.33 14.24
N ASP A 156 -2.56 -14.72 13.16
CA ASP A 156 -1.85 -16.00 13.07
C ASP A 156 -0.40 -15.82 13.52
N PRO A 157 0.01 -16.39 14.67
CA PRO A 157 1.34 -16.18 15.24
C PRO A 157 2.44 -16.93 14.47
N THR A 158 2.08 -17.83 13.56
CA THR A 158 3.05 -18.59 12.75
C THR A 158 3.49 -17.84 11.49
N ILE A 159 2.89 -16.68 11.22
CA ILE A 159 3.20 -15.84 10.07
C ILE A 159 3.92 -14.59 10.56
N ALA A 160 5.16 -14.39 10.10
CA ALA A 160 5.89 -13.15 10.40
C ALA A 160 5.20 -11.95 9.74
N LEU A 161 4.98 -10.87 10.48
CA LEU A 161 4.42 -9.63 9.95
C LEU A 161 5.44 -8.50 10.03
N ASP A 162 5.91 -8.07 8.87
CA ASP A 162 6.85 -6.96 8.72
C ASP A 162 6.09 -5.67 8.37
N ILE A 163 6.12 -4.68 9.26
CA ILE A 163 5.55 -3.35 9.02
C ILE A 163 6.69 -2.39 8.70
N ILE A 164 6.79 -1.96 7.44
CA ILE A 164 7.97 -1.25 6.93
C ILE A 164 7.64 0.22 6.67
N PRO A 165 8.35 1.18 7.28
CA PRO A 165 8.21 2.58 6.94
C PRO A 165 8.57 2.82 5.47
N LEU A 166 7.79 3.63 4.76
CA LEU A 166 7.93 3.83 3.30
C LEU A 166 9.34 4.27 2.88
N GLU A 167 10.04 5.08 3.68
CA GLU A 167 11.44 5.48 3.48
C GLU A 167 12.40 4.29 3.39
N HIS A 168 12.11 3.20 4.09
CA HIS A 168 12.94 2.01 4.17
C HIS A 168 12.50 0.89 3.21
N ALA A 169 11.43 1.11 2.42
CA ALA A 169 10.90 0.09 1.53
C ALA A 169 11.95 -0.46 0.54
N SER A 170 12.81 0.38 -0.04
CA SER A 170 13.83 -0.09 -1.00
C SER A 170 14.91 -0.94 -0.31
N GLU A 171 15.30 -0.55 0.91
CA GLU A 171 16.27 -1.28 1.72
C GLU A 171 15.72 -2.63 2.16
N TYR A 172 14.46 -2.66 2.63
CA TYR A 172 13.76 -3.91 2.96
C TYR A 172 13.70 -4.86 1.77
N LEU A 173 13.32 -4.35 0.59
CA LEU A 173 13.25 -5.18 -0.62
C LEU A 173 14.62 -5.75 -0.99
N ALA A 174 15.69 -4.98 -0.83
CA ALA A 174 17.06 -5.44 -1.07
C ALA A 174 17.48 -6.55 -0.10
N ARG A 175 17.21 -6.37 1.20
CA ARG A 175 17.55 -7.36 2.23
C ARG A 175 16.77 -8.66 2.03
N GLN A 176 15.48 -8.55 1.76
CA GLN A 176 14.60 -9.71 1.74
C GLN A 176 14.62 -10.47 0.43
N PHE A 177 14.80 -9.76 -0.69
CA PHE A 177 14.70 -10.36 -2.02
C PHE A 177 16.01 -10.27 -2.82
N GLY A 178 17.11 -9.80 -2.23
CA GLY A 178 18.40 -9.62 -2.91
C GLY A 178 19.01 -10.90 -3.48
N ALA A 179 18.60 -12.06 -2.96
CA ALA A 179 19.05 -13.38 -3.44
C ALA A 179 18.18 -13.97 -4.57
N HIS A 180 17.10 -13.30 -4.97
CA HIS A 180 16.28 -13.73 -6.11
C HIS A 180 17.08 -13.60 -7.41
N GLU A 181 16.90 -14.56 -8.33
CA GLU A 181 17.58 -14.57 -9.63
C GLU A 181 17.21 -13.32 -10.44
N ASN A 182 15.93 -12.93 -10.37
CA ASN A 182 15.40 -11.75 -11.05
C ASN A 182 15.61 -10.43 -10.28
N TYR A 183 16.33 -10.43 -9.16
CA TYR A 183 16.55 -9.22 -8.38
C TYR A 183 17.33 -8.16 -9.15
N GLY A 184 16.83 -6.92 -9.12
CA GLY A 184 17.49 -5.76 -9.72
C GLY A 184 17.13 -5.51 -11.19
N ARG A 185 16.33 -6.37 -11.83
CA ARG A 185 15.84 -6.20 -13.21
C ARG A 185 15.06 -4.90 -13.37
N LEU A 186 14.13 -4.64 -12.46
CA LEU A 186 13.47 -3.34 -12.35
C LEU A 186 13.95 -2.65 -11.08
N LYS A 187 14.57 -1.48 -11.22
CA LYS A 187 14.95 -0.65 -10.06
C LYS A 187 13.70 -0.04 -9.43
N MET A 188 13.67 0.04 -8.11
CA MET A 188 12.64 0.84 -7.43
C MET A 188 12.72 2.28 -7.97
N PRO A 189 11.61 2.88 -8.43
CA PRO A 189 11.63 4.26 -8.88
C PRO A 189 12.14 5.12 -7.74
N ARG A 190 13.11 6.00 -8.04
CA ARG A 190 13.60 6.99 -7.05
C ARG A 190 12.38 7.63 -6.42
N ARG A 191 12.34 7.61 -5.09
CA ARG A 191 11.22 8.02 -4.24
C ARG A 191 10.53 9.21 -4.92
N ASN A 192 9.27 9.04 -5.32
CA ASN A 192 8.52 10.10 -5.97
C ASN A 192 8.67 11.35 -5.10
N ALA A 193 9.49 12.31 -5.55
CA ALA A 193 9.36 13.68 -5.10
C ALA A 193 7.93 14.02 -5.49
N SER A 194 6.99 13.93 -4.54
CA SER A 194 5.63 14.37 -4.77
C SER A 194 5.76 15.81 -5.19
N LYS A 195 5.58 16.05 -6.50
CA LYS A 195 6.05 17.24 -7.23
C LYS A 195 5.38 18.55 -6.78
N GLU A 196 4.53 18.50 -5.77
CA GLU A 196 3.92 19.66 -5.14
C GLU A 196 4.17 19.56 -3.63
N LYS A 197 5.10 20.38 -3.15
CA LYS A 197 5.21 20.69 -1.72
C LYS A 197 3.97 21.51 -1.38
N MET A 198 2.95 20.84 -0.84
CA MET A 198 1.97 21.54 -0.02
C MET A 198 2.67 21.92 1.27
N ASP A 199 2.53 23.19 1.65
CA ASP A 199 3.07 23.71 2.90
C ASP A 199 2.48 22.96 4.10
N PHE A 200 3.26 22.91 5.16
CA PHE A 200 2.83 22.26 6.40
C PHE A 200 1.70 23.09 7.03
N ASP A 201 0.55 22.44 7.22
CA ASP A 201 -0.62 22.98 7.90
C ASP A 201 -0.68 22.44 9.34
N PRO A 202 -0.45 23.29 10.37
CA PRO A 202 -0.44 22.87 11.77
C PRO A 202 -1.85 22.50 12.29
N VAL A 203 -2.90 23.12 11.77
CA VAL A 203 -4.28 22.81 12.17
C VAL A 203 -4.66 21.42 11.68
N ALA A 204 -4.34 21.11 10.43
CA ALA A 204 -4.52 19.77 9.89
C ALA A 204 -3.69 18.73 10.65
N GLN A 205 -2.46 19.07 11.06
CA GLN A 205 -1.60 18.18 11.86
C GLN A 205 -2.27 17.79 13.17
N GLU A 206 -2.82 18.75 13.92
CA GLU A 206 -3.50 18.46 15.19
C GLU A 206 -4.73 17.56 14.99
N ILE A 207 -5.56 17.87 13.97
CA ILE A 207 -6.72 17.06 13.62
C ILE A 207 -6.31 15.63 13.28
N ILE A 208 -5.24 15.47 12.49
CA ILE A 208 -4.76 14.16 12.05
C ILE A 208 -4.15 13.38 13.21
N ALA A 209 -3.35 14.02 14.05
CA ALA A 209 -2.76 13.39 15.24
C ALA A 209 -3.84 12.82 16.16
N ARG A 210 -4.98 13.51 16.30
CA ARG A 210 -6.11 13.01 17.08
C ARG A 210 -6.92 11.92 16.37
N ARG A 211 -7.29 12.12 15.10
CA ARG A 211 -8.18 11.19 14.36
C ARG A 211 -7.49 9.89 13.92
N PHE A 212 -6.17 9.94 13.72
CA PHE A 212 -5.38 8.84 13.17
C PHE A 212 -4.22 8.47 14.10
N SER A 213 -4.38 8.68 15.42
CA SER A 213 -3.39 8.41 16.45
C SER A 213 -2.86 6.97 16.41
N GLU A 214 -3.74 5.98 16.23
CA GLU A 214 -3.33 4.58 16.14
C GLU A 214 -2.46 4.29 14.90
N LEU A 215 -2.80 4.90 13.76
CA LEU A 215 -1.95 4.78 12.55
C LEU A 215 -0.60 5.45 12.74
N GLN A 216 -0.56 6.59 13.43
CA GLN A 216 0.68 7.26 13.78
C GLN A 216 1.52 6.38 14.74
N SER A 217 0.90 5.76 15.74
CA SER A 217 1.58 4.85 16.66
C SER A 217 2.17 3.64 15.95
N ILE A 218 1.45 3.04 14.99
CA ILE A 218 1.99 1.94 14.16
C ILE A 218 3.23 2.41 13.37
N TYR A 219 3.17 3.62 12.81
CA TYR A 219 4.32 4.19 12.10
C TYR A 219 5.51 4.41 13.04
N ASP A 220 5.30 5.02 14.21
CA ASP A 220 6.36 5.31 15.16
C ASP A 220 7.02 4.03 15.68
N GLN A 221 6.23 2.99 15.97
CA GLN A 221 6.72 1.66 16.31
C GLN A 221 7.54 1.04 15.18
N ALA A 222 7.06 1.11 13.94
CA ALA A 222 7.76 0.59 12.78
C ALA A 222 9.12 1.29 12.55
N VAL A 223 9.20 2.60 12.77
CA VAL A 223 10.46 3.37 12.71
C VAL A 223 11.41 2.95 13.82
N ALA A 224 10.90 2.81 15.05
CA ALA A 224 11.70 2.37 16.19
C ALA A 224 12.28 0.96 15.97
N SER A 225 11.44 -0.01 15.55
CA SER A 225 11.86 -1.37 15.24
C SER A 225 12.87 -1.44 14.09
N TRP A 226 12.71 -0.61 13.06
CA TRP A 226 13.68 -0.54 11.96
C TRP A 226 15.03 -0.02 12.43
N SER A 227 15.01 1.01 13.29
CA SER A 227 16.22 1.64 13.81
C SER A 227 17.00 0.72 14.76
N SER A 228 16.30 -0.10 15.57
CA SER A 228 16.95 -1.09 16.44
C SER A 228 17.50 -2.31 15.70
N GLY A 229 16.92 -2.67 14.55
CA GLY A 229 17.42 -3.77 13.71
C GLY A 229 18.63 -3.38 12.84
N LEU A 230 19.13 -2.14 12.95
CA LEU A 230 20.37 -1.69 12.30
C LEU A 230 21.60 -1.81 13.21
N THR A 231 21.41 -2.18 14.48
CA THR A 231 22.47 -2.28 15.49
C THR A 231 22.91 -3.72 15.81
N GLU A 232 22.39 -4.71 15.08
CA GLU A 232 22.84 -6.12 15.11
C GLU A 232 23.54 -6.48 13.80
#